data_AF-A0A7W1C711-F1
#
_entry.id   AF-A0A7W1C711-F1
#
_cell.length_a   1.000
_cell.length_b   1.000
_cell.length_c   1.000
_cell.angle_alpha   90.00
_cell.angle_beta   90.00
_cell.angle_gamma   90.00
#
_symmetry.space_group_name_H-M   'P 1'
#
loop_
_entity.id
_entity.type
_entity.pdbx_description
1 polymer ?
#
loop_
_entity_poly.entity_id
_entity_poly.type
_entity_poly.pdbx_seq_one_letter_code
_entity_poly.pdbx_strand_id
1 'polypeptide(L)'
;MSGLAIITEACIDVKDRACVDVCPVQCIYEFDPTKNALFSEVEAGSGVTENTHQPNPAAIDIFADGILYVNTDECTSCTACYEPDVCPVGAIYSEENVPNGDSKTHYNSTDPNQGHDHTFFTQLTRDVFAD
;
A
#
# COMPACT_ATOMS: atom_id res chain seq x y z
N MET A 1 0.07 -2.28 19.54
CA MET A 1 -0.20 -3.09 18.34
C MET A 1 -0.40 -2.07 17.25
N SER A 2 0.59 -1.95 16.36
CA SER A 2 0.60 -0.92 15.31
C SER A 2 -0.03 -1.55 14.08
N GLY A 3 -1.32 -1.30 13.85
CA GLY A 3 -2.07 -1.78 12.69
C GLY A 3 -1.70 -0.98 11.42
N LEU A 4 -0.41 -0.95 11.09
CA LEU A 4 0.11 -0.28 9.91
C LEU A 4 -0.40 -1.00 8.67
N ALA A 5 -0.86 -0.25 7.67
CA ALA A 5 -1.38 -0.82 6.45
C ALA A 5 -0.23 -1.26 5.53
N ILE A 6 -0.28 -2.51 5.05
CA ILE A 6 0.63 -3.09 4.07
C ILE A 6 -0.18 -3.41 2.82
N ILE A 7 0.22 -2.87 1.68
CA ILE A 7 -0.39 -3.16 0.38
C ILE A 7 0.39 -4.29 -0.28
N THR A 8 -0.33 -5.31 -0.73
CA THR A 8 0.22 -6.57 -1.25
C THR A 8 -0.06 -6.76 -2.74
N GLU A 9 0.36 -7.89 -3.29
CA GLU A 9 0.33 -8.21 -4.72
C GLU A 9 -1.03 -8.06 -5.39
N ALA A 10 -2.14 -8.20 -4.66
CA ALA A 10 -3.46 -8.01 -5.26
C ALA A 10 -3.72 -6.58 -5.76
N CYS A 11 -2.92 -5.59 -5.34
CA CYS A 11 -3.00 -4.21 -5.82
C CYS A 11 -2.27 -3.99 -7.16
N ILE A 12 -1.38 -4.91 -7.55
CA ILE A 12 -0.57 -4.80 -8.77
C ILE A 12 -1.50 -4.70 -9.99
N ASP A 13 -1.27 -3.69 -10.83
CA ASP A 13 -2.07 -3.35 -12.02
C ASP A 13 -3.54 -2.99 -11.77
N VAL A 14 -4.03 -3.08 -10.53
CA VAL A 14 -5.41 -2.70 -10.16
C VAL A 14 -5.47 -1.23 -9.82
N LYS A 15 -4.61 -0.78 -8.88
CA LYS A 15 -4.49 0.61 -8.42
C LYS A 15 -5.83 1.36 -8.38
N ASP A 16 -6.82 0.81 -7.67
CA ASP A 16 -8.19 1.36 -7.62
C ASP A 16 -8.26 2.74 -6.94
N ARG A 17 -7.30 3.02 -6.04
CA ARG A 17 -7.13 4.29 -5.30
C ARG A 17 -8.26 4.66 -4.34
N ALA A 18 -9.33 3.87 -4.17
CA ALA A 18 -10.33 4.13 -3.13
C ALA A 18 -9.75 4.20 -1.71
N CYS A 19 -8.63 3.53 -1.46
CA CYS A 19 -7.91 3.61 -0.18
C CYS A 19 -7.28 4.99 0.10
N VAL A 20 -7.00 5.78 -0.95
CA VAL A 20 -6.43 7.14 -0.84
C VAL A 20 -7.50 8.10 -0.28
N ASP A 21 -8.73 8.01 -0.79
CA ASP A 21 -9.85 8.89 -0.39
C ASP A 21 -10.25 8.72 1.08
N VAL A 22 -10.10 7.51 1.62
CA VAL A 22 -10.47 7.23 3.02
C VAL A 22 -9.32 7.45 4.00
N CYS A 23 -8.10 7.73 3.52
CA CYS A 23 -6.93 7.85 4.39
C CYS A 23 -6.89 9.24 5.05
N PRO A 24 -7.06 9.35 6.38
CA PRO A 24 -7.16 10.66 7.05
C PRO A 24 -5.83 11.43 7.10
N VAL A 25 -4.72 10.78 6.76
CA VAL A 25 -3.36 11.35 6.80
C VAL A 25 -2.64 11.25 5.46
N GLN A 26 -3.33 10.83 4.40
CA GLN A 26 -2.78 10.73 3.04
C GLN A 26 -1.41 10.04 2.95
N CYS A 27 -1.25 8.93 3.69
CA CYS A 27 -0.01 8.16 3.76
C CYS A 27 0.14 7.10 2.65
N ILE A 28 -0.70 7.14 1.62
CA ILE A 28 -0.68 6.20 0.49
C ILE A 28 -0.19 6.94 -0.76
N TYR A 29 0.84 6.40 -1.39
CA TYR A 29 1.57 7.05 -2.46
C TYR A 29 1.58 6.22 -3.74
N GLU A 30 1.60 6.90 -4.87
CA GLU A 30 1.87 6.32 -6.18
C GLU A 30 3.21 6.83 -6.70
N PHE A 31 3.90 6.01 -7.49
CA PHE A 31 5.16 6.41 -8.11
C PHE A 31 4.92 7.10 -9.45
N ASP A 32 5.50 8.28 -9.64
CA ASP A 32 5.60 8.96 -10.93
C ASP A 32 6.99 8.72 -11.54
N PRO A 33 7.11 7.87 -12.58
CA PRO A 33 8.40 7.59 -13.22
C PRO A 33 8.97 8.81 -13.96
N THR A 34 8.16 9.80 -14.31
CA THR A 34 8.62 11.01 -15.01
C THR A 34 9.29 12.01 -14.07
N LYS A 35 8.83 12.05 -12.81
CA LYS A 35 9.39 12.91 -11.76
C LYS A 35 10.35 12.17 -10.84
N ASN A 36 10.41 10.84 -10.94
CA ASN A 36 11.11 9.97 -10.01
C ASN A 36 10.73 10.28 -8.55
N ALA A 37 9.43 10.36 -8.30
CA ALA A 37 8.89 10.78 -7.00
C ALA A 37 7.64 9.96 -6.66
N LEU A 38 7.49 9.63 -5.39
CA LEU A 38 6.24 9.15 -4.81
C LEU A 38 5.36 10.36 -4.53
N PHE A 39 4.09 10.31 -4.90
CA PHE A 39 3.13 11.38 -4.66
C PHE A 39 1.84 10.83 -4.06
N SER A 40 1.24 11.56 -3.14
CA SER A 40 -0.13 11.34 -2.67
C SER A 40 -1.01 12.49 -3.13
N GLU A 41 -2.27 12.20 -3.45
CA GLU A 41 -3.25 13.21 -3.87
C GLU A 41 -4.22 13.49 -2.71
N VAL A 42 -4.75 14.71 -2.65
CA VAL A 42 -5.75 15.09 -1.63
C VAL A 42 -7.01 14.22 -1.74
N GLU A 43 -7.39 13.91 -2.98
CA GLU A 43 -8.46 12.99 -3.36
C GLU A 43 -8.00 12.27 -4.64
N ALA A 44 -8.32 10.99 -4.78
CA ALA A 44 -7.96 10.16 -5.90
C ALA A 44 -8.49 10.76 -7.22
N GLY A 45 -7.57 11.06 -8.14
CA GLY A 45 -7.90 11.64 -9.44
C GLY A 45 -8.17 13.15 -9.40
N SER A 46 -8.00 13.82 -8.27
CA SER A 46 -8.07 15.29 -8.21
C SER A 46 -6.94 15.97 -8.99
N GLY A 47 -5.81 15.27 -9.16
CA GLY A 47 -4.58 15.82 -9.72
C GLY A 47 -3.91 16.86 -8.82
N VAL A 48 -4.37 17.01 -7.57
CA VAL A 48 -3.79 17.90 -6.57
C VAL A 48 -2.93 17.06 -5.65
N THR A 49 -1.61 17.16 -5.83
CA THR A 49 -0.64 16.50 -4.95
C THR A 49 -0.65 17.15 -3.57
N GLU A 50 -0.85 16.34 -2.53
CA GLU A 50 -0.76 16.76 -1.13
C GLU A 50 0.67 16.63 -0.62
N ASN A 51 1.24 15.43 -0.69
CA ASN A 51 2.60 15.14 -0.23
C ASN A 51 3.42 14.45 -1.31
N THR A 52 4.75 14.53 -1.17
CA THR A 52 5.70 13.86 -2.07
C THR A 52 6.88 13.32 -1.29
N HIS A 53 7.38 12.15 -1.70
CA HIS A 53 8.62 11.56 -1.19
C HIS A 53 9.54 11.16 -2.33
N GLN A 54 10.83 11.14 -2.04
CA GLN A 54 11.81 10.55 -2.95
C GLN A 54 11.89 9.05 -2.64
N PRO A 55 11.67 8.16 -3.63
CA PRO A 55 11.76 6.74 -3.39
C PRO A 55 13.20 6.26 -3.32
N ASN A 56 13.40 5.18 -2.58
CA ASN A 56 14.62 4.39 -2.69
C ASN A 56 14.68 3.71 -4.07
N PRO A 57 15.72 3.96 -4.89
CA PRO A 57 15.79 3.46 -6.26
C PRO A 57 15.82 1.92 -6.32
N ALA A 58 16.45 1.25 -5.37
CA ALA A 58 16.56 -0.22 -5.41
C ALA A 58 15.22 -0.92 -5.09
N ALA A 59 14.41 -0.31 -4.22
CA ALA A 59 13.12 -0.85 -3.83
C ALA A 59 12.03 -0.51 -4.85
N ILE A 60 12.04 0.72 -5.36
CA ILE A 60 11.02 1.19 -6.31
C ILE A 60 11.14 0.50 -7.67
N ASP A 61 12.35 0.12 -8.10
CA ASP A 61 12.58 -0.59 -9.38
C ASP A 61 11.88 -1.96 -9.46
N ILE A 62 11.38 -2.51 -8.34
CA ILE A 62 10.72 -3.81 -8.29
C ILE A 62 9.32 -3.77 -8.94
N PHE A 63 8.50 -2.80 -8.56
CA PHE A 63 7.14 -2.65 -9.09
C PHE A 63 6.87 -1.28 -9.72
N ALA A 64 7.76 -0.30 -9.54
CA ALA A 64 7.64 1.06 -10.06
C ALA A 64 6.24 1.65 -9.82
N ASP A 65 5.51 1.97 -10.89
CA ASP A 65 4.15 2.51 -10.83
C ASP A 65 3.07 1.41 -10.87
N GLY A 66 3.42 0.15 -10.75
CA GLY A 66 2.49 -0.99 -10.80
C GLY A 66 1.66 -1.17 -9.53
N ILE A 67 2.06 -0.56 -8.40
CA ILE A 67 1.40 -0.73 -7.09
C ILE A 67 1.37 0.60 -6.33
N LEU A 68 0.48 0.70 -5.34
CA LEU A 68 0.46 1.78 -4.36
C LEU A 68 1.33 1.41 -3.14
N TYR A 69 1.99 2.40 -2.57
CA TYR A 69 2.91 2.23 -1.43
C TYR A 69 2.41 2.97 -0.20
N VAL A 70 2.46 2.34 0.96
CA VAL A 70 2.10 2.99 2.23
C VAL A 70 3.37 3.46 2.92
N ASN A 71 3.42 4.74 3.30
CA ASN A 71 4.46 5.25 4.18
C ASN A 71 4.13 4.87 5.63
N THR A 72 4.92 3.95 6.20
CA THR A 72 4.71 3.46 7.58
C THR A 72 5.02 4.48 8.65
N ASP A 73 5.81 5.51 8.35
CA ASP A 73 6.18 6.55 9.31
C ASP A 73 5.07 7.61 9.45
N GLU A 74 4.21 7.73 8.44
CA GLU A 74 3.05 8.64 8.43
C GLU A 74 1.75 7.94 8.81
N CYS A 75 1.67 6.61 8.64
CA CYS A 75 0.47 5.85 8.89
C CYS A 75 0.08 5.84 10.38
N THR A 76 -1.14 6.29 10.67
CA THR A 76 -1.69 6.36 12.03
C THR A 76 -2.39 5.07 12.49
N SER A 77 -2.35 4.00 11.69
CA SER A 77 -3.05 2.74 11.97
C SER A 77 -4.56 2.91 12.17
N CYS A 78 -5.20 3.82 11.43
CA CYS A 78 -6.63 4.15 11.57
C CYS A 78 -7.58 3.08 11.00
N THR A 79 -7.06 2.09 10.27
CA THR A 79 -7.78 0.92 9.73
C THR A 79 -8.76 1.17 8.58
N ALA A 80 -9.09 2.43 8.27
CA ALA A 80 -10.07 2.79 7.26
C ALA A 80 -9.76 2.22 5.85
N CYS A 81 -8.49 2.16 5.46
CA CYS A 81 -8.10 1.75 4.11
C CYS A 81 -8.30 0.25 3.82
N TYR A 82 -8.25 -0.61 4.83
CA TYR A 82 -8.41 -2.06 4.67
C TYR A 82 -9.77 -2.58 5.15
N GLU A 83 -10.74 -1.68 5.33
CA GLU A 83 -12.12 -2.09 5.50
C GLU A 83 -12.62 -2.83 4.24
N PRO A 84 -13.49 -3.85 4.38
CA PRO A 84 -13.86 -4.74 3.28
C PRO A 84 -14.48 -4.04 2.06
N ASP A 85 -15.11 -2.87 2.29
CA ASP A 85 -15.81 -2.11 1.26
C ASP A 85 -14.91 -1.12 0.52
N VAL A 86 -13.67 -0.91 0.97
CA VAL A 86 -12.75 0.09 0.40
C VAL A 86 -11.87 -0.51 -0.68
N CYS A 87 -11.19 -1.63 -0.39
CA CYS A 87 -10.32 -2.28 -1.38
C CYS A 87 -11.06 -3.44 -2.07
N PRO A 88 -11.47 -3.30 -3.35
CA PRO A 88 -12.29 -4.31 -4.03
C PRO A 88 -11.57 -5.65 -4.21
N VAL A 89 -10.24 -5.62 -4.25
CA VAL A 89 -9.36 -6.79 -4.42
C VAL A 89 -8.71 -7.24 -3.11
N GLY A 90 -9.03 -6.58 -1.99
CA GLY A 90 -8.57 -6.99 -0.67
C GLY A 90 -7.06 -6.98 -0.45
N ALA A 91 -6.34 -6.12 -1.17
CA ALA A 91 -4.88 -6.11 -1.19
C ALA A 91 -4.22 -5.55 0.08
N ILE A 92 -5.00 -4.96 0.99
CA ILE A 92 -4.46 -4.21 2.13
C ILE A 92 -4.65 -5.03 3.40
N TYR A 93 -3.55 -5.25 4.11
CA TYR A 93 -3.49 -5.99 5.37
C TYR A 93 -2.94 -5.09 6.47
N SER A 94 -3.23 -5.44 7.72
CA SER A 94 -2.46 -4.87 8.83
C SER A 94 -1.13 -5.62 8.95
N GLU A 95 -0.05 -4.94 9.32
CA GLU A 95 1.31 -5.49 9.38
C GLU A 95 1.39 -6.81 10.18
N GLU A 96 0.65 -6.91 11.29
CA GLU A 96 0.62 -8.11 12.14
C GLU A 96 -0.19 -9.28 11.55
N ASN A 97 -1.01 -9.03 10.54
CA ASN A 97 -1.88 -10.01 9.90
C ASN A 97 -1.47 -10.30 8.45
N VAL A 98 -0.33 -9.78 7.98
CA VAL A 98 0.19 -10.07 6.65
C VAL A 98 0.43 -11.58 6.54
N PRO A 99 -0.16 -12.25 5.54
CA PRO A 99 0.00 -13.69 5.38
C PRO A 99 1.44 -14.09 5.05
N ASN A 100 1.92 -15.19 5.62
CA ASN A 100 3.28 -15.71 5.44
C ASN A 100 3.33 -17.03 4.64
N GLY A 101 2.25 -17.36 3.92
CA GLY A 101 2.11 -18.62 3.18
C GLY A 101 1.78 -19.86 4.05
N ASP A 102 1.99 -19.81 5.37
CA ASP A 102 1.57 -20.88 6.28
C ASP A 102 0.09 -20.70 6.62
N SER A 103 -0.77 -21.42 5.89
CA SER A 103 -2.26 -21.38 5.86
C SER A 103 -3.07 -21.31 7.20
N LYS A 104 -2.82 -20.34 8.09
CA LYS A 104 -3.60 -20.14 9.33
C LYS A 104 -3.99 -18.69 9.63
N THR A 105 -3.67 -17.74 8.77
CA THR A 105 -3.98 -16.31 8.94
C THR A 105 -5.33 -15.91 8.33
N HIS A 106 -5.90 -14.83 8.86
CA HIS A 106 -7.13 -14.20 8.36
C HIS A 106 -6.82 -13.49 7.04
N TYR A 107 -7.05 -14.19 5.92
CA TYR A 107 -6.97 -13.59 4.58
C TYR A 107 -8.17 -12.70 4.32
N ASN A 108 -7.99 -11.69 3.48
CA ASN A 108 -9.13 -10.99 2.91
C ASN A 108 -9.84 -11.91 1.91
N SER A 109 -11.14 -12.10 2.05
CA SER A 109 -11.93 -12.96 1.17
C SER A 109 -11.94 -12.49 -0.28
N THR A 110 -11.67 -11.20 -0.53
CA THR A 110 -11.58 -10.62 -1.87
C THR A 110 -10.21 -10.74 -2.50
N ASP A 111 -9.19 -11.17 -1.75
CA ASP A 111 -7.84 -11.38 -2.26
C ASP A 111 -7.77 -12.64 -3.13
N PRO A 112 -7.38 -12.52 -4.42
CA PRO A 112 -7.21 -13.66 -5.31
C PRO A 112 -5.97 -14.52 -5.00
N ASN A 113 -5.01 -14.01 -4.23
CA ASN A 113 -3.72 -14.64 -3.96
C ASN A 113 -3.66 -15.33 -2.58
N GLN A 114 -4.79 -15.89 -2.13
CA GLN A 114 -4.86 -16.64 -0.88
C GLN A 114 -3.86 -17.80 -0.85
N GLY A 115 -3.04 -17.85 0.20
CA GLY A 115 -2.01 -18.88 0.39
C GLY A 115 -0.61 -18.48 -0.10
N HIS A 116 -0.45 -17.31 -0.70
CA HIS A 116 0.87 -16.75 -0.99
C HIS A 116 1.53 -16.14 0.26
N ASP A 117 2.85 -16.00 0.21
CA ASP A 117 3.62 -15.28 1.22
C ASP A 117 3.68 -13.80 0.83
N HIS A 118 3.01 -12.97 1.64
CA HIS A 118 2.93 -11.52 1.46
C HIS A 118 3.93 -10.76 2.33
N THR A 119 4.73 -11.44 3.15
CA THR A 119 5.68 -10.79 4.08
C THR A 119 6.75 -9.97 3.37
N PHE A 120 7.03 -10.29 2.09
CA PHE A 120 7.86 -9.47 1.21
C PHE A 120 7.39 -8.01 1.15
N PHE A 121 6.06 -7.79 1.09
CA PHE A 121 5.48 -6.44 0.98
C PHE A 121 5.68 -5.61 2.26
N THR A 122 5.79 -6.25 3.41
CA THR A 122 6.10 -5.57 4.67
C THR A 122 7.46 -4.89 4.62
N GLN A 123 8.48 -5.59 4.09
CA GLN A 123 9.81 -5.02 3.95
C GLN A 123 9.85 -4.00 2.81
N LEU A 124 9.24 -4.32 1.67
CA LEU A 124 9.18 -3.42 0.52
C LEU A 124 8.59 -2.05 0.89
N THR A 125 7.47 -2.01 1.62
CA THR A 125 6.83 -0.73 1.97
C THR A 125 7.75 0.14 2.83
N ARG A 126 8.65 -0.45 3.63
CA ARG A 126 9.62 0.29 4.44
C ARG A 126 10.81 0.73 3.58
N ASP A 127 11.32 -0.16 2.76
CA ASP A 127 12.49 0.10 1.92
C ASP A 127 12.23 1.21 0.89
N VAL A 128 11.01 1.30 0.35
CA VAL A 128 10.63 2.33 -0.63
C VAL A 128 10.77 3.76 -0.09
N PHE A 129 10.55 3.97 1.21
CA PHE A 129 10.70 5.28 1.86
C PHE A 129 11.99 5.41 2.69
N ALA A 130 12.89 4.43 2.61
CA ALA A 130 14.18 4.51 3.29
C ALA A 130 15.14 5.45 2.54
N ASP A 131 15.73 6.40 3.29
CA ASP A 131 16.76 7.35 2.83
C ASP A 131 18.03 6.68 2.28
#